data_AF-A0A3D1FWT9-F1
#
_entry.id   AF-A0A3D1FWT9-F1
#
_cell.length_a   1.000
_cell.length_b   1.000
_cell.length_c   1.000
_cell.angle_alpha   90.00
_cell.angle_beta   90.00
_cell.angle_gamma   90.00
#
_symmetry.space_group_name_H-M   'P 1'
#
loop_
_entity.id
_entity.type
_entity.pdbx_description
1 polymer ?
#
loop_
_entity_poly.entity_id
_entity_poly.type
_entity_poly.pdbx_seq_one_letter_code
_entity_poly.pdbx_strand_id
1 'polypeptide(L)'
;MVQEGYMLQTASFASPQHKIKDTIQDLIGATATEAFYEAWLENHFSKADVDSMSVWGFNTVRVPLHYNLFTLPIEEEPVLGQNTWLTKGFHLVDSVVKWCNANDMYVILDLHAAPGGQGYDEAISDYDPTKPSLWESV
;
A
#
# COMPACT_ATOMS: atom_id res chain seq x y z
N MET A 1 1.64 -3.82 0.51
CA MET A 1 1.83 -2.37 0.32
C MET A 1 0.58 -1.57 0.70
N VAL A 2 -0.40 -2.21 1.35
CA VAL A 2 -1.50 -1.59 2.08
C VAL A 2 -1.41 -2.11 3.52
N GLN A 3 -1.65 -1.27 4.51
CA GLN A 3 -1.72 -1.65 5.93
C GLN A 3 -3.18 -1.77 6.34
N GLU A 4 -3.53 -2.89 6.96
CA GLU A 4 -4.87 -3.14 7.47
C GLU A 4 -4.80 -3.27 8.98
N GLY A 5 -5.69 -2.58 9.70
CA GLY A 5 -5.57 -2.45 11.15
C GLY A 5 -5.59 -3.76 11.92
N TYR A 6 -6.22 -4.82 11.40
CA TYR A 6 -6.19 -6.12 12.08
C TYR A 6 -4.82 -6.80 11.98
N MET A 7 -4.08 -6.60 10.88
CA MET A 7 -2.73 -7.16 10.70
C MET A 7 -1.73 -6.52 11.65
N LEU A 8 -1.93 -5.23 11.97
CA LEU A 8 -1.10 -4.45 12.88
C LEU A 8 -1.65 -4.39 14.32
N GLN A 9 -2.78 -5.04 14.58
CA GLN A 9 -3.50 -5.00 15.88
C GLN A 9 -3.88 -3.57 16.33
N THR A 10 -4.09 -2.66 15.39
CA THR A 10 -4.52 -1.28 15.63
C THR A 10 -6.02 -1.07 15.44
N ALA A 11 -6.74 -2.07 14.91
CA ALA A 11 -8.15 -1.93 14.48
C ALA A 11 -9.11 -1.31 15.51
N SER A 12 -8.84 -1.43 16.81
CA SER A 12 -9.66 -0.83 17.88
C SER A 12 -9.54 0.70 17.98
N PHE A 13 -8.50 1.31 17.42
CA PHE A 13 -8.25 2.75 17.47
C PHE A 13 -7.81 3.37 16.13
N ALA A 14 -7.26 2.58 15.21
CA ALA A 14 -6.89 2.98 13.85
C ALA A 14 -6.99 1.77 12.90
N SER A 15 -7.97 1.80 11.98
CA SER A 15 -8.25 0.67 11.07
C SER A 15 -7.79 0.93 9.62
N PRO A 16 -8.29 1.95 8.91
CA PRO A 16 -7.77 2.31 7.60
C PRO A 16 -6.32 2.81 7.69
N GLN A 17 -5.53 2.61 6.64
CA GLN A 17 -4.11 2.95 6.59
C GLN A 17 -3.85 4.44 6.88
N HIS A 18 -4.67 5.37 6.37
CA HIS A 18 -4.49 6.79 6.63
C HIS A 18 -4.59 7.11 8.13
N LYS A 19 -5.55 6.53 8.86
CA LYS A 19 -5.66 6.71 10.33
C LYS A 19 -4.49 6.06 11.08
N ILE A 20 -3.98 4.92 10.59
CA ILE A 20 -2.78 4.28 11.16
C ILE A 20 -1.58 5.22 11.01
N LYS A 21 -1.39 5.78 9.81
CA LYS A 21 -0.30 6.73 9.53
C LYS A 21 -0.42 7.99 10.40
N ASP A 22 -1.62 8.56 10.51
CA ASP A 22 -1.88 9.73 11.35
C ASP A 22 -1.57 9.44 12.82
N THR A 23 -2.02 8.29 13.34
CA THR A 23 -1.76 7.89 14.73
C THR A 23 -0.26 7.74 15.01
N ILE A 24 0.48 7.16 14.08
CA ILE A 24 1.95 7.05 14.18
C ILE A 24 2.56 8.45 14.17
N GLN A 25 2.16 9.30 13.22
CA GLN A 25 2.67 10.67 13.11
C GLN A 25 2.41 11.53 14.34
N ASP A 26 1.22 11.44 14.93
CA ASP A 26 0.90 12.16 16.16
C ASP A 26 1.78 11.73 17.33
N LEU A 27 2.20 10.45 17.34
CA LEU A 27 3.04 9.89 18.39
C LEU A 27 4.54 10.23 18.23
N ILE A 28 5.08 10.10 17.01
CA ILE A 28 6.54 10.17 16.77
C ILE A 28 6.98 11.36 15.89
N GLY A 29 6.05 12.10 15.32
CA GLY A 29 6.31 13.22 14.42
C GLY A 29 6.66 12.81 12.99
N ALA A 30 6.48 13.75 12.05
CA ALA A 30 6.56 13.50 10.60
C ALA A 30 7.89 12.85 10.14
N THR A 31 9.04 13.34 10.61
CA THR A 31 10.36 12.80 10.19
C THR A 31 10.53 11.34 10.60
N ALA A 32 10.13 10.98 11.82
CA ALA A 32 10.25 9.60 12.30
C ALA A 32 9.20 8.70 11.64
N THR A 33 8.02 9.22 11.29
CA THR A 33 7.01 8.49 10.51
C THR A 33 7.51 8.14 9.11
N GLU A 34 8.17 9.06 8.39
CA GLU A 34 8.73 8.73 7.08
C GLU A 34 9.77 7.61 7.20
N ALA A 35 10.70 7.73 8.14
CA ALA A 35 11.71 6.69 8.39
C ALA A 35 11.08 5.34 8.78
N PHE A 36 9.99 5.36 9.55
CA PHE A 36 9.22 4.15 9.89
C PHE A 36 8.62 3.50 8.64
N TYR A 37 7.99 4.27 7.75
CA TYR A 37 7.35 3.73 6.56
C TYR A 37 8.38 3.25 5.52
N GLU A 38 9.53 3.92 5.40
CA GLU A 38 10.65 3.42 4.60
C GLU A 38 11.12 2.06 5.12
N ALA A 39 11.40 1.95 6.42
CA ALA A 39 11.81 0.71 7.04
C ALA A 39 10.74 -0.39 6.92
N TRP A 40 9.45 -0.06 7.07
CA TRP A 40 8.36 -1.02 6.93
C TRP A 40 8.27 -1.57 5.50
N LEU A 41 8.32 -0.70 4.47
CA LEU A 41 8.28 -1.12 3.07
C LEU A 41 9.48 -2.01 2.70
N GLU A 42 10.66 -1.73 3.25
CA GLU A 42 11.88 -2.51 3.01
C GLU A 42 11.89 -3.87 3.69
N ASN A 43 11.28 -4.00 4.87
CA ASN A 43 11.48 -5.17 5.75
C ASN A 43 10.23 -6.04 5.94
N HIS A 44 9.02 -5.53 5.69
CA HIS A 44 7.80 -6.30 5.94
C HIS A 44 7.64 -7.52 5.03
N PHE A 45 8.13 -7.44 3.80
CA PHE A 45 8.14 -8.52 2.83
C PHE A 45 9.40 -8.46 1.97
N SER A 46 10.13 -9.56 1.89
CA SER A 46 11.45 -9.63 1.30
C SER A 46 11.60 -10.86 0.38
N LYS A 47 12.76 -10.97 -0.26
CA LYS A 47 13.11 -12.17 -1.03
C LYS A 47 13.04 -13.45 -0.18
N ALA A 48 13.43 -13.39 1.10
CA ALA A 48 13.45 -14.56 1.98
C ALA A 48 12.04 -15.15 2.19
N ASP A 49 11.01 -14.29 2.18
CA ASP A 49 9.62 -14.69 2.28
C ASP A 49 9.19 -15.43 1.00
N VAL A 50 9.51 -14.89 -0.17
CA VAL A 50 9.21 -15.53 -1.47
C VAL A 50 9.92 -16.88 -1.60
N ASP A 51 11.19 -16.95 -1.23
CA ASP A 51 11.98 -18.20 -1.26
C ASP A 51 11.33 -19.26 -0.34
N SER A 52 10.88 -18.86 0.84
CA SER A 52 10.20 -19.76 1.78
C SER A 52 8.85 -20.23 1.24
N MET A 53 8.06 -19.31 0.66
CA MET A 53 6.77 -19.63 0.05
C MET A 53 6.90 -20.66 -1.08
N SER A 54 7.92 -20.53 -1.93
CA SER A 54 8.19 -21.51 -3.00
C SER A 54 8.51 -22.89 -2.42
N VAL A 55 9.39 -22.98 -1.41
CA VAL A 55 9.72 -24.23 -0.72
C VAL A 55 8.49 -24.88 -0.06
N TRP A 56 7.56 -24.08 0.45
CA TRP A 56 6.31 -24.56 1.02
C TRP A 56 5.28 -25.02 -0.03
N GLY A 57 5.56 -24.83 -1.32
CA GLY A 57 4.72 -25.29 -2.43
C GLY A 57 3.67 -24.27 -2.91
N PHE A 58 3.77 -23.00 -2.47
CA PHE A 58 2.97 -21.93 -3.07
C PHE A 58 3.51 -21.57 -4.47
N ASN A 59 2.62 -21.14 -5.37
CA ASN A 59 2.99 -20.82 -6.75
C ASN A 59 2.63 -19.40 -7.18
N THR A 60 2.00 -18.59 -6.32
CA THR A 60 1.51 -17.26 -6.68
C THR A 60 1.57 -16.32 -5.48
N VAL A 61 1.93 -15.06 -5.73
CA VAL A 61 1.80 -13.96 -4.78
C VAL A 61 0.81 -12.94 -5.34
N ARG A 62 -0.24 -12.60 -4.58
CA ARG A 62 -1.13 -11.48 -4.89
C ARG A 62 -0.68 -10.27 -4.07
N VAL A 63 -0.36 -9.17 -4.76
CA VAL A 63 0.26 -7.99 -4.17
C VAL A 63 -0.77 -6.86 -4.12
N PRO A 64 -1.34 -6.55 -2.94
CA PRO A 64 -2.23 -5.40 -2.79
C PRO A 64 -1.43 -4.10 -2.88
N LEU A 65 -1.81 -3.26 -3.85
CA LEU A 65 -1.20 -1.99 -4.19
C LEU A 65 -2.03 -0.83 -3.67
N HIS A 66 -1.36 0.14 -3.05
CA HIS A 66 -1.95 1.42 -2.71
C HIS A 66 -1.56 2.47 -3.74
N TYR A 67 -2.52 3.27 -4.22
CA TYR A 67 -2.25 4.30 -5.23
C TYR A 67 -1.17 5.32 -4.81
N ASN A 68 -1.06 5.63 -3.51
CA ASN A 68 -0.17 6.66 -2.97
C ASN A 68 1.33 6.32 -3.11
N LEU A 69 1.66 5.10 -3.54
CA LEU A 69 3.03 4.72 -3.90
C LEU A 69 3.35 4.98 -5.38
N PHE A 70 2.34 5.28 -6.20
CA PHE A 70 2.44 5.43 -7.66
C PHE A 70 2.05 6.82 -8.14
N THR A 71 1.12 7.51 -7.46
CA THR A 71 0.71 8.88 -7.79
C THR A 71 0.50 9.72 -6.53
N LEU A 72 0.37 11.03 -6.69
CA LEU A 72 -0.16 11.89 -5.62
C LEU A 72 -1.67 11.63 -5.43
N PRO A 73 -2.24 11.99 -4.25
CA PRO A 73 -3.68 12.16 -4.08
C PRO A 73 -4.24 13.23 -5.02
N ILE A 74 -5.52 13.10 -5.41
CA ILE A 74 -6.19 13.99 -6.37
C ILE A 74 -6.08 15.46 -5.94
N GLU A 75 -6.25 15.73 -4.65
CA GLU A 75 -6.20 17.06 -4.05
C GLU A 75 -4.80 17.70 -4.02
N GLU A 76 -3.75 16.90 -4.21
CA GLU A 76 -2.35 17.35 -4.25
C GLU A 76 -1.81 17.45 -5.68
N GLU A 77 -2.55 17.00 -6.70
CA GLU A 77 -2.12 17.09 -8.09
C GLU A 77 -2.06 18.56 -8.56
N PRO A 78 -0.95 19.01 -9.15
CA PRO A 78 -0.78 20.41 -9.55
C PRO A 78 -1.66 20.79 -10.76
N VAL A 79 -2.12 19.78 -11.53
CA VAL A 79 -2.97 19.97 -12.70
C VAL A 79 -4.11 18.95 -12.66
N LEU A 80 -5.34 19.45 -12.59
CA LEU A 80 -6.54 18.61 -12.56
C LEU A 80 -6.58 17.63 -13.75
N GLY A 81 -6.80 16.35 -13.45
CA GLY A 81 -6.88 15.29 -14.46
C GLY A 81 -5.53 14.77 -14.96
N GLN A 82 -4.41 15.23 -14.39
CA GLN A 82 -3.08 14.67 -14.64
C GLN A 82 -2.53 14.01 -13.37
N ASN A 83 -1.75 12.95 -13.57
CA ASN A 83 -1.11 12.23 -12.48
C ASN A 83 0.38 12.57 -12.42
N THR A 84 0.84 12.94 -11.23
CA THR A 84 2.25 13.03 -10.89
C THR A 84 2.74 11.64 -10.49
N TRP A 85 3.57 11.01 -11.34
CA TRP A 85 4.04 9.65 -11.09
C TRP A 85 5.17 9.58 -10.07
N LEU A 86 5.03 8.68 -9.11
CA LEU A 86 6.02 8.35 -8.08
C LEU A 86 6.70 7.02 -8.43
N THR A 87 8.02 6.95 -8.28
CA THR A 87 8.80 5.76 -8.66
C THR A 87 8.87 4.68 -7.57
N LYS A 88 8.58 5.04 -6.31
CA LYS A 88 8.73 4.15 -5.13
C LYS A 88 7.91 2.86 -5.30
N GLY A 89 6.63 2.94 -5.66
CA GLY A 89 5.76 1.77 -5.88
C GLY A 89 6.24 0.85 -7.00
N PHE A 90 6.73 1.41 -8.12
CA PHE A 90 7.25 0.63 -9.24
C PHE A 90 8.49 -0.17 -8.85
N HIS A 91 9.44 0.42 -8.11
CA HIS A 91 10.64 -0.29 -7.64
C HIS A 91 10.31 -1.46 -6.69
N LEU A 92 9.29 -1.30 -5.84
CA LEU A 92 8.82 -2.36 -4.95
C LEU A 92 8.18 -3.51 -5.76
N VAL A 93 7.32 -3.17 -6.74
CA VAL A 93 6.72 -4.17 -7.64
C VAL A 93 7.78 -4.92 -8.44
N ASP A 94 8.76 -4.21 -9.01
CA ASP A 94 9.87 -4.81 -9.75
C ASP A 94 10.66 -5.80 -8.89
N SER A 95 10.86 -5.48 -7.61
CA SER A 95 11.53 -6.36 -6.65
C SER A 95 10.73 -7.65 -6.44
N VAL A 96 9.42 -7.55 -6.17
CA VAL A 96 8.54 -8.72 -5.98
C VAL A 96 8.48 -9.57 -7.24
N VAL A 97 8.31 -8.96 -8.42
CA VAL A 97 8.30 -9.67 -9.71
C VAL A 97 9.61 -10.40 -9.93
N LYS A 98 10.75 -9.75 -9.67
CA LYS A 98 12.07 -10.38 -9.80
C LYS A 98 12.24 -11.58 -8.85
N TRP A 99 11.80 -11.47 -7.60
CA TRP A 99 11.89 -12.57 -6.64
C TRP A 99 10.98 -13.74 -7.00
N CYS A 100 9.74 -13.46 -7.42
CA CYS A 100 8.79 -14.50 -7.83
C CYS A 100 9.25 -15.21 -9.11
N ASN A 101 9.76 -14.46 -10.10
CA ASN A 101 10.33 -15.04 -11.32
C ASN A 101 11.54 -15.94 -11.04
N ALA A 102 12.37 -15.61 -10.04
CA ALA A 102 13.50 -16.46 -9.64
C ALA A 102 13.08 -17.76 -8.94
N ASN A 103 11.81 -17.88 -8.54
CA ASN A 103 11.24 -19.02 -7.81
C ASN A 103 10.11 -19.71 -8.60
N ASP A 104 9.96 -19.43 -9.90
CA ASP A 104 8.88 -19.94 -10.75
C ASP A 104 7.46 -19.67 -10.19
N MET A 105 7.29 -18.53 -9.51
CA MET A 105 6.00 -18.10 -8.94
C MET A 105 5.36 -16.98 -9.77
N TYR A 106 4.03 -17.02 -9.89
CA TYR A 106 3.22 -15.98 -10.53
C TYR A 106 3.01 -14.78 -9.61
N VAL A 107 2.73 -13.62 -10.22
CA VAL A 107 2.37 -12.39 -9.51
C VAL A 107 1.04 -11.87 -10.00
N ILE A 108 0.13 -11.55 -9.09
CA ILE A 108 -1.10 -10.81 -9.36
C ILE A 108 -0.94 -9.43 -8.77
N LEU A 109 -0.94 -8.41 -9.63
CA LEU A 109 -0.98 -7.01 -9.21
C LEU A 109 -2.43 -6.59 -9.00
N ASP A 110 -2.72 -6.09 -7.81
CA ASP A 110 -4.08 -5.82 -7.35
C ASP A 110 -4.15 -4.38 -6.83
N LEU A 111 -4.76 -3.48 -7.60
CA LEU A 111 -5.00 -2.12 -7.13
C LEU A 111 -6.06 -2.17 -6.02
N HIS A 112 -5.59 -2.15 -4.78
CA HIS A 112 -6.36 -2.50 -3.60
C HIS A 112 -6.89 -1.29 -2.84
N ALA A 113 -6.21 -0.15 -2.97
CA ALA A 113 -6.66 1.15 -2.46
C ALA A 113 -6.54 2.20 -3.57
N ALA A 114 -7.68 2.66 -4.08
CA ALA A 114 -7.80 3.74 -5.06
C ALA A 114 -7.88 5.11 -4.37
N PRO A 115 -7.63 6.23 -5.08
CA PRO A 115 -7.85 7.58 -4.54
C PRO A 115 -9.27 7.71 -3.96
N GLY A 116 -9.35 8.15 -2.70
CA GLY A 116 -10.60 8.24 -1.93
C GLY A 116 -11.30 6.91 -1.62
N GLY A 117 -10.86 5.78 -2.18
CA GLY A 117 -11.40 4.44 -1.99
C GLY A 117 -12.43 4.02 -3.05
N GLN A 118 -12.47 2.72 -3.34
CA GLN A 118 -13.36 2.09 -4.34
C GLN A 118 -14.58 1.39 -3.72
N GLY A 119 -14.84 1.60 -2.44
CA GLY A 119 -15.95 1.00 -1.71
C GLY A 119 -15.99 1.48 -0.27
N TYR A 120 -16.97 1.02 0.50
CA TYR A 120 -17.19 1.49 1.88
C TYR A 120 -16.46 0.67 2.95
N ASP A 121 -15.72 -0.38 2.58
CA ASP A 121 -14.90 -1.13 3.53
C ASP A 121 -13.59 -0.39 3.79
N GLU A 122 -13.64 0.61 4.68
CA GLU A 122 -12.50 1.49 4.99
C GLU A 122 -11.28 0.73 5.49
N ALA A 123 -11.49 -0.35 6.23
CA ALA A 123 -10.41 -1.14 6.82
C ALA A 123 -9.54 -1.83 5.77
N ILE A 124 -10.11 -2.09 4.59
CA ILE A 124 -9.48 -2.84 3.49
C ILE A 124 -9.01 -1.90 2.38
N SER A 125 -9.88 -0.97 1.97
CA SER A 125 -9.66 -0.13 0.79
C SER A 125 -9.02 1.23 1.06
N ASP A 126 -8.70 1.51 2.32
CA ASP A 126 -8.27 2.84 2.80
C ASP A 126 -9.24 3.97 2.40
N TYR A 127 -10.55 3.65 2.36
CA TYR A 127 -11.60 4.62 2.04
C TYR A 127 -11.61 5.78 3.04
N ASP A 128 -11.59 7.00 2.51
CA ASP A 128 -11.67 8.25 3.27
C ASP A 128 -12.94 9.01 2.85
N PRO A 129 -13.99 9.04 3.69
CA PRO A 129 -15.26 9.68 3.35
C PRO A 129 -15.17 11.20 3.23
N THR A 130 -14.05 11.82 3.59
CA THR A 130 -13.82 13.25 3.40
C THR A 130 -13.31 13.59 1.98
N LYS A 131 -12.96 12.57 1.19
CA LYS A 131 -12.43 12.69 -0.17
C LYS A 131 -13.39 12.06 -1.18
N PRO A 132 -13.39 12.52 -2.45
CA PRO A 132 -14.15 11.88 -3.52
C PRO A 132 -13.69 10.44 -3.73
N SER A 133 -14.61 9.48 -3.71
CA SER A 133 -14.32 8.07 -4.00
C SER A 133 -14.06 7.84 -5.50
N LEU A 134 -13.53 6.66 -5.84
CA LEU A 134 -13.27 6.27 -7.24
C LEU A 134 -14.50 6.38 -8.16
N TRP A 135 -15.70 6.22 -7.59
CA TRP A 135 -16.96 6.22 -8.35
C TRP A 135 -17.63 7.59 -8.42
N GLU A 136 -17.10 8.56 -7.68
CA GLU A 136 -17.62 9.91 -7.64
C GLU A 136 -16.81 10.80 -8.59
N SER A 137 -17.51 11.69 -9.29
CA SER A 137 -16.83 12.67 -10.14
C SER A 137 -16.39 13.87 -9.31
N VAL A 138 -15.17 14.34 -9.58
CA VAL A 138 -14.63 15.64 -9.13
C VAL A 138 -15.05 16.75 -10.08
#